data_AF-A0A969I4Y5-F1
#
_entry.id   AF-A0A969I4Y5-F1
#
_cell.length_a   1.000
_cell.length_b   1.000
_cell.length_c   1.000
_cell.angle_alpha   90.00
_cell.angle_beta   90.00
_cell.angle_gamma   90.00
#
_symmetry.space_group_name_H-M   'P 1'
#
loop_
_entity.id
_entity.type
_entity.pdbx_description
1 polymer ?
#
loop_
_entity_poly.entity_id
_entity_poly.type
_entity_poly.pdbx_seq_one_letter_code
_entity_poly.pdbx_strand_id
1 'polypeptide(L)'
;LAIRAGKPAYATAVSRSDVAAGWRQRREQGGCLLDVQANAVVLANLSMPHSPRWYRERLWLLNSGTGDLGYFDPQCDKFVPVAFCPGYLRGLAFWRDWAIVGMSKPRRERTFSGLVLDNRLQSKDAEARCGFAIVNLTTGNIDHWVSLEGVITELYDLQVIPTVTRAMSVGFRTDEILKLITLEAMPTSVARSDHTLETSKPPSPEITPMSSIFPNSLSI
;
A
#
# COMPACT_ATOMS: atom_id res chain seq x y z
N LEU A 1 -10.45 1.26 -3.45
CA LEU A 1 -10.55 2.72 -3.68
C LEU A 1 -9.30 3.18 -4.42
N ALA A 2 -9.48 4.02 -5.45
CA ALA A 2 -8.44 4.77 -6.12
C ALA A 2 -8.48 6.22 -5.67
N ILE A 3 -7.30 6.77 -5.42
CA ILE A 3 -7.10 8.18 -5.08
C ILE A 3 -6.61 8.91 -6.34
N ARG A 4 -7.19 10.07 -6.66
CA ARG A 4 -6.73 10.97 -7.71
C ARG A 4 -6.62 12.37 -7.12
N ALA A 5 -5.48 13.03 -7.30
CA ALA A 5 -5.20 14.35 -6.73
C ALA A 5 -5.54 14.45 -5.22
N GLY A 6 -5.16 13.43 -4.44
CA GLY A 6 -5.38 13.37 -3.00
C GLY A 6 -6.82 13.08 -2.55
N LYS A 7 -7.76 12.86 -3.47
CA LYS A 7 -9.18 12.61 -3.14
C LYS A 7 -9.66 11.22 -3.60
N PRO A 8 -10.59 10.59 -2.86
CA PRO A 8 -11.31 9.42 -3.34
C PRO A 8 -11.99 9.69 -4.69
N ALA A 9 -11.61 8.94 -5.72
CA ALA A 9 -12.10 9.16 -7.09
C ALA A 9 -12.89 7.96 -7.61
N TYR A 10 -12.38 6.74 -7.41
CA TYR A 10 -13.02 5.54 -7.93
C TYR A 10 -13.04 4.40 -6.94
N ALA A 11 -14.08 3.58 -6.97
CA ALA A 11 -14.20 2.38 -6.15
C ALA A 11 -14.68 1.21 -7.00
N THR A 12 -14.26 -0.01 -6.68
CA THR A 12 -14.82 -1.22 -7.28
C THR A 12 -15.80 -1.86 -6.29
N ALA A 13 -16.86 -2.47 -6.82
CA ALA A 13 -17.79 -3.29 -6.06
C ALA A 13 -17.94 -4.66 -6.75
N VAL A 14 -18.08 -5.72 -5.96
CA VAL A 14 -18.26 -7.08 -6.47
C VAL A 14 -19.66 -7.29 -7.06
N SER A 15 -20.64 -6.49 -6.62
CA SER A 15 -22.01 -6.53 -7.11
C SER A 15 -22.70 -5.19 -6.88
N ARG A 16 -23.69 -4.89 -7.72
CA ARG A 16 -24.66 -3.80 -7.51
C ARG A 16 -25.80 -4.17 -6.55
N SER A 17 -25.88 -5.43 -6.13
CA SER A 17 -26.89 -5.92 -5.20
C SER A 17 -26.77 -5.24 -3.84
N ASP A 18 -27.87 -4.71 -3.34
CA ASP A 18 -28.06 -4.16 -1.99
C ASP A 18 -28.53 -5.22 -0.99
N VAL A 19 -29.00 -6.38 -1.46
CA VAL A 19 -29.33 -7.53 -0.62
C VAL A 19 -28.08 -8.16 -0.01
N ALA A 20 -28.12 -8.45 1.30
CA ALA A 20 -27.09 -9.18 2.01
C ALA A 20 -26.69 -10.46 1.26
N ALA A 21 -25.39 -10.68 1.08
CA ALA A 21 -24.84 -11.81 0.33
C ALA A 21 -25.22 -11.91 -1.16
N GLY A 22 -26.00 -10.98 -1.72
CA GLY A 22 -26.49 -11.05 -3.10
C GLY A 22 -25.40 -11.03 -4.18
N TRP A 23 -24.17 -10.65 -3.82
CA TRP A 23 -23.01 -10.74 -4.71
C TRP A 23 -22.60 -12.18 -5.05
N ARG A 24 -22.90 -13.17 -4.20
CA ARG A 24 -22.42 -14.56 -4.36
C ARG A 24 -22.94 -15.25 -5.63
N GLN A 25 -24.13 -14.87 -6.09
CA GLN A 25 -24.74 -15.38 -7.32
C GLN A 25 -24.32 -14.58 -8.57
N ARG A 26 -23.56 -13.50 -8.41
CA ARG A 26 -23.21 -12.55 -9.48
C ARG A 26 -21.70 -12.35 -9.60
N ARG A 27 -20.93 -13.40 -9.31
CA ARG A 27 -19.46 -13.33 -9.26
C ARG A 27 -18.83 -13.04 -10.62
N GLU A 28 -19.43 -13.57 -11.69
CA GLU A 28 -18.86 -13.50 -13.04
C GLU A 28 -19.00 -12.13 -13.69
N GLN A 29 -20.15 -11.46 -13.50
CA GLN A 29 -20.48 -10.21 -14.22
C GLN A 29 -21.23 -9.20 -13.34
N GLY A 30 -21.35 -9.42 -12.03
CA GLY A 30 -22.05 -8.50 -11.14
C GLY A 30 -21.24 -7.25 -10.80
N GLY A 31 -19.92 -7.32 -10.95
CA GLY A 31 -19.00 -6.31 -10.49
C GLY A 31 -19.02 -5.04 -11.32
N CYS A 32 -18.68 -3.94 -10.68
CA CYS A 32 -18.64 -2.63 -11.32
C CYS A 32 -17.53 -1.73 -10.76
N LEU A 33 -17.23 -0.69 -11.53
CA LEU A 33 -16.43 0.45 -11.15
C LEU A 33 -17.36 1.65 -10.97
N LEU A 34 -17.19 2.34 -9.86
CA LEU A 34 -17.94 3.51 -9.45
C LEU A 34 -17.04 4.73 -9.54
N ASP A 35 -17.54 5.79 -10.16
CA ASP A 35 -17.04 7.14 -9.94
C ASP A 35 -17.68 7.67 -8.64
N VAL A 36 -16.83 7.95 -7.66
CA VAL A 36 -17.25 8.34 -6.31
C VAL A 36 -17.83 9.76 -6.30
N GLN A 37 -17.29 10.65 -7.13
CA GLN A 37 -17.71 12.06 -7.16
C GLN A 37 -19.02 12.21 -7.94
N ALA A 38 -19.14 11.50 -9.06
CA ALA A 38 -20.36 11.49 -9.86
C ALA A 38 -21.46 10.59 -9.28
N ASN A 39 -21.13 9.77 -8.27
CA ASN A 39 -22.02 8.75 -7.71
C ASN A 39 -22.63 7.85 -8.80
N ALA A 40 -21.79 7.41 -9.76
CA ALA A 40 -22.23 6.74 -10.96
C ALA A 40 -21.42 5.46 -11.23
N VAL A 41 -22.07 4.45 -11.80
CA VAL A 41 -21.38 3.28 -12.37
C VAL A 41 -20.81 3.69 -13.73
N VAL A 42 -19.48 3.63 -13.87
CA VAL A 42 -18.77 3.98 -15.12
C VAL A 42 -18.31 2.76 -15.90
N LEU A 43 -18.26 1.60 -15.26
CA LEU A 43 -17.96 0.32 -15.92
C LEU A 43 -18.68 -0.80 -15.18
N ALA A 44 -19.33 -1.68 -15.92
CA ALA A 44 -20.10 -2.81 -15.38
C ALA A 44 -19.57 -4.15 -15.95
N ASN A 45 -20.21 -5.26 -15.58
CA ASN A 45 -19.92 -6.59 -16.09
C ASN A 45 -18.51 -7.08 -15.80
N LEU A 46 -17.93 -6.63 -14.69
CA LEU A 46 -16.65 -7.12 -14.19
C LEU A 46 -16.85 -8.36 -13.30
N SER A 47 -15.85 -9.24 -13.29
CA SER A 47 -15.81 -10.43 -12.46
C SER A 47 -15.02 -10.13 -11.19
N MET A 48 -15.73 -9.88 -10.09
CA MET A 48 -15.15 -9.59 -8.77
C MET A 48 -14.00 -8.56 -8.81
N PRO A 49 -14.21 -7.31 -9.26
CA PRO A 49 -13.12 -6.36 -9.49
C PRO A 49 -12.48 -5.83 -8.20
N HIS A 50 -11.15 -5.71 -8.20
CA HIS A 50 -10.36 -5.26 -7.04
C HIS A 50 -9.34 -4.18 -7.38
N SER A 51 -8.83 -3.54 -6.31
CA SER A 51 -7.65 -2.69 -6.31
C SER A 51 -7.62 -1.61 -7.41
N PRO A 52 -8.65 -0.77 -7.56
CA PRO A 52 -8.57 0.33 -8.50
C PRO A 52 -7.46 1.31 -8.08
N ARG A 53 -6.70 1.82 -9.06
CA ARG A 53 -5.57 2.72 -8.87
C ARG A 53 -5.53 3.74 -10.01
N TRP A 54 -5.34 5.02 -9.67
CA TRP A 54 -5.00 6.04 -10.67
C TRP A 54 -3.49 6.05 -10.88
N TYR A 55 -3.02 5.81 -12.10
CA TYR A 55 -1.60 5.80 -12.42
C TYR A 55 -1.35 6.15 -13.89
N ARG A 56 -0.43 7.09 -14.14
CA ARG A 56 -0.08 7.59 -15.49
C ARG A 56 -1.32 8.02 -16.31
N GLU A 57 -2.15 8.87 -15.71
CA GLU A 57 -3.40 9.38 -16.31
C GLU A 57 -4.38 8.28 -16.78
N ARG A 58 -4.30 7.09 -16.18
CA ARG A 58 -5.22 5.98 -16.44
C ARG A 58 -5.75 5.42 -15.14
N LEU A 59 -6.97 4.91 -15.19
CA LEU A 59 -7.58 4.17 -14.10
C LEU A 59 -7.38 2.67 -14.32
N TRP A 60 -6.45 2.10 -13.56
CA TRP A 60 -6.14 0.69 -13.56
C TRP A 60 -6.96 -0.05 -12.52
N LEU A 61 -7.25 -1.32 -12.78
CA LEU A 61 -7.97 -2.19 -11.87
C LEU A 61 -7.70 -3.66 -12.20
N LEU A 62 -8.07 -4.52 -11.27
CA LEU A 62 -7.99 -5.97 -11.42
C LEU A 62 -9.38 -6.51 -11.71
N ASN A 63 -9.52 -7.29 -12.78
CA ASN A 63 -10.69 -8.11 -13.03
C ASN A 63 -10.43 -9.50 -12.42
N SER A 64 -10.53 -9.58 -11.09
CA SER A 64 -9.92 -10.68 -10.31
C SER A 64 -10.47 -12.06 -10.64
N GLY A 65 -11.76 -12.16 -10.95
CA GLY A 65 -12.39 -13.43 -11.31
C GLY A 65 -12.08 -13.90 -12.74
N THR A 66 -11.43 -13.09 -13.56
CA THR A 66 -10.88 -13.49 -14.87
C THR A 66 -9.36 -13.64 -14.86
N GLY A 67 -8.67 -13.11 -13.85
CA GLY A 67 -7.22 -13.10 -13.77
C GLY A 67 -6.55 -11.99 -14.58
N ASP A 68 -7.28 -10.93 -14.95
CA ASP A 68 -6.71 -9.84 -15.79
C ASP A 68 -6.34 -8.59 -14.97
N LEU A 69 -5.13 -8.08 -15.22
CA LEU A 69 -4.80 -6.68 -15.02
C LEU A 69 -5.25 -5.90 -16.27
N GLY A 70 -5.85 -4.72 -16.05
CA GLY A 70 -6.19 -3.83 -17.14
C GLY A 70 -6.53 -2.42 -16.67
N TYR A 71 -7.08 -1.63 -17.59
CA TYR A 71 -7.52 -0.26 -17.31
C TYR A 71 -8.91 0.01 -17.88
N PHE A 72 -9.57 1.02 -17.35
CA PHE A 72 -10.81 1.57 -17.89
C PHE A 72 -10.51 2.52 -19.04
N ASP A 73 -11.12 2.27 -20.20
CA ASP A 73 -11.13 3.20 -21.33
C ASP A 73 -12.46 3.98 -21.36
N PRO A 74 -12.43 5.30 -21.09
CA PRO A 74 -13.63 6.14 -21.05
C PRO A 74 -14.20 6.48 -22.44
N GLN A 75 -13.48 6.19 -23.55
CA GLN A 75 -14.02 6.46 -24.89
C GLN A 75 -15.06 5.42 -25.32
N CYS A 76 -14.89 4.19 -24.85
CA CYS A 76 -15.75 3.07 -25.23
C CYS A 76 -16.44 2.38 -24.05
N ASP A 77 -16.29 2.93 -22.84
CA ASP A 77 -16.82 2.44 -21.57
C ASP A 77 -16.48 0.96 -21.30
N LYS A 78 -15.21 0.58 -21.52
CA LYS A 78 -14.77 -0.81 -21.43
C LYS A 78 -13.55 -1.01 -20.55
N PHE A 79 -13.45 -2.23 -20.04
CA PHE A 79 -12.21 -2.77 -19.50
C PHE A 79 -11.30 -3.21 -20.64
N VAL A 80 -10.09 -2.67 -20.69
CA VAL A 80 -9.06 -3.08 -21.63
C VAL A 80 -8.06 -3.99 -20.89
N PRO A 81 -8.06 -5.31 -21.14
CA PRO A 81 -7.11 -6.22 -20.52
C PRO A 81 -5.70 -5.96 -21.07
N VAL A 82 -4.72 -6.01 -20.18
CA VAL A 82 -3.29 -5.81 -20.50
C VAL A 82 -2.51 -7.10 -20.28
N ALA A 83 -2.72 -7.77 -19.15
CA ALA A 83 -2.00 -8.99 -18.81
C ALA A 83 -2.89 -9.98 -18.06
N PHE A 84 -2.75 -11.26 -18.40
CA PHE A 84 -3.32 -12.37 -17.63
C PHE A 84 -2.31 -12.87 -16.61
N CYS A 85 -2.69 -12.85 -15.34
CA CYS A 85 -1.89 -13.33 -14.21
C CYS A 85 -2.55 -14.60 -13.64
N PRO A 86 -1.83 -15.74 -13.50
CA PRO A 86 -2.42 -17.03 -13.16
C PRO A 86 -2.78 -17.13 -11.66
N GLY A 87 -3.83 -16.43 -11.24
CA GLY A 87 -4.37 -16.46 -9.88
C GLY A 87 -5.51 -15.48 -9.67
N TYR A 88 -6.16 -15.56 -8.52
CA TYR A 88 -7.20 -14.60 -8.12
C TYR A 88 -6.53 -13.30 -7.67
N LEU A 89 -6.75 -12.21 -8.42
CA LEU A 89 -5.94 -11.00 -8.28
C LEU A 89 -6.41 -10.11 -7.12
N ARG A 90 -5.48 -9.71 -6.27
CA ARG A 90 -5.69 -8.77 -5.16
C ARG A 90 -4.40 -8.02 -4.88
N GLY A 91 -4.51 -6.76 -4.48
CA GLY A 91 -3.35 -5.87 -4.39
C GLY A 91 -2.81 -5.44 -5.76
N LEU A 92 -2.72 -4.14 -5.94
CA LEU A 92 -2.14 -3.53 -7.13
C LEU A 92 -1.31 -2.34 -6.68
N ALA A 93 -0.04 -2.35 -7.04
CA ALA A 93 0.87 -1.23 -6.85
C ALA A 93 1.62 -0.95 -8.15
N PHE A 94 2.19 0.25 -8.23
CA PHE A 94 2.95 0.69 -9.39
C PHE A 94 4.31 1.20 -8.97
N TRP A 95 5.31 0.94 -9.81
CA TRP A 95 6.62 1.54 -9.69
C TRP A 95 7.15 1.80 -11.09
N ARG A 96 7.32 3.07 -11.45
CA ARG A 96 7.83 3.48 -12.78
C ARG A 96 7.03 2.81 -13.91
N ASP A 97 7.67 1.97 -14.72
CA ASP A 97 7.09 1.29 -15.88
C ASP A 97 6.44 -0.06 -15.53
N TRP A 98 6.32 -0.40 -14.26
CA TRP A 98 5.82 -1.70 -13.81
C TRP A 98 4.55 -1.60 -12.97
N ALA A 99 3.61 -2.50 -13.24
CA ALA A 99 2.56 -2.89 -12.32
C ALA A 99 2.99 -4.12 -11.52
N ILE A 100 2.74 -4.10 -10.23
CA ILE A 100 2.99 -5.23 -9.32
C ILE A 100 1.63 -5.74 -8.88
N VAL A 101 1.31 -6.97 -9.29
CA VAL A 101 -0.03 -7.55 -9.19
C VAL A 101 0.02 -8.74 -8.24
N GLY A 102 -0.74 -8.68 -7.16
CA GLY A 102 -0.83 -9.78 -6.21
C GLY A 102 -1.79 -10.86 -6.72
N MET A 103 -1.40 -12.10 -6.51
CA MET A 103 -2.10 -13.31 -6.92
C MET A 103 -2.34 -14.17 -5.69
N SER A 104 -3.56 -14.68 -5.57
CA SER A 104 -3.94 -15.66 -4.56
C SER A 104 -4.37 -16.95 -5.24
N LYS A 105 -4.22 -18.08 -4.55
CA LYS A 105 -4.95 -19.29 -4.93
C LYS A 105 -6.44 -19.06 -4.64
N PRO A 106 -7.36 -19.39 -5.58
CA PRO A 106 -8.79 -19.34 -5.30
C PRO A 106 -9.11 -20.21 -4.07
N ARG A 107 -9.99 -19.74 -3.19
CA ARG A 107 -10.42 -20.55 -2.05
C ARG A 107 -11.10 -21.82 -2.56
N ARG A 108 -10.83 -22.96 -1.91
CA ARG A 108 -11.52 -24.24 -2.19
C ARG A 108 -12.99 -24.24 -1.77
N GLU A 109 -13.48 -23.18 -1.13
CA GLU A 109 -14.89 -22.98 -0.82
C GLU A 109 -15.71 -22.71 -2.09
N ARG A 110 -16.96 -23.21 -2.13
CA ARG A 110 -17.89 -23.08 -3.28
C ARG A 110 -18.04 -21.66 -3.85
N THR A 111 -17.74 -20.62 -3.05
CA THR A 111 -17.85 -19.21 -3.45
C THR A 111 -16.75 -18.75 -4.41
N PHE A 112 -15.63 -19.45 -4.54
CA PHE A 112 -14.54 -19.07 -5.46
C PHE A 112 -14.25 -20.11 -6.54
N SER A 113 -14.96 -21.25 -6.53
CA SER A 113 -14.97 -22.23 -7.61
C SER A 113 -15.92 -21.85 -8.74
N GLY A 114 -15.59 -22.24 -9.97
CA GLY A 114 -16.39 -21.99 -11.16
C GLY A 114 -16.30 -20.56 -11.65
N LEU A 115 -15.18 -19.87 -11.38
CA LEU A 115 -14.92 -18.56 -11.98
C LEU A 115 -14.36 -18.74 -13.40
N VAL A 116 -14.49 -17.71 -14.23
CA VAL A 116 -13.87 -17.66 -15.56
C VAL A 116 -12.35 -17.95 -15.49
N LEU A 117 -11.72 -17.55 -14.39
CA LEU A 117 -10.33 -17.88 -14.07
C LEU A 117 -10.02 -19.39 -14.15
N ASP A 118 -10.90 -20.26 -13.62
CA ASP A 118 -10.66 -21.72 -13.61
C ASP A 118 -10.56 -22.27 -15.03
N ASN A 119 -11.51 -21.88 -15.90
CA ASN A 119 -11.52 -22.28 -17.30
C ASN A 119 -10.28 -21.74 -18.05
N ARG A 120 -9.86 -20.52 -17.75
CA ARG A 120 -8.68 -19.91 -18.38
C ARG A 120 -7.39 -20.58 -17.97
N LEU A 121 -7.24 -20.91 -16.69
CA LEU A 121 -6.12 -21.69 -16.16
C LEU A 121 -6.06 -23.05 -16.85
N GLN A 122 -7.18 -23.77 -16.92
CA GLN A 122 -7.26 -25.06 -17.62
C GLN A 122 -6.90 -24.94 -19.11
N SER A 123 -7.43 -23.94 -19.83
CA SER A 123 -7.14 -23.73 -21.25
C SER A 123 -5.66 -23.42 -21.55
N LYS A 124 -4.92 -22.99 -20.54
CA LYS A 124 -3.50 -22.62 -20.62
C LYS A 124 -2.57 -23.64 -19.97
N ASP A 125 -3.11 -24.79 -19.54
CA ASP A 125 -2.37 -25.82 -18.80
C ASP A 125 -1.58 -25.24 -17.61
N ALA A 126 -2.25 -24.37 -16.85
CA ALA A 126 -1.65 -23.62 -15.75
C ALA A 126 -2.38 -23.86 -14.43
N GLU A 127 -1.63 -23.90 -13.33
CA GLU A 127 -2.17 -23.89 -11.98
C GLU A 127 -2.21 -22.48 -11.39
N ALA A 128 -3.16 -22.22 -10.50
CA ALA A 128 -3.24 -20.96 -9.76
C ALA A 128 -2.06 -20.81 -8.80
N ARG A 129 -1.48 -19.61 -8.76
CA ARG A 129 -0.31 -19.26 -7.94
C ARG A 129 -0.67 -18.26 -6.85
N CYS A 130 -0.04 -18.41 -5.69
CA CYS A 130 0.01 -17.37 -4.65
C CYS A 130 1.35 -16.64 -4.79
N GLY A 131 1.36 -15.31 -4.67
CA GLY A 131 2.57 -14.51 -4.87
C GLY A 131 2.27 -13.25 -5.69
N PHE A 132 3.24 -12.69 -6.38
CA PHE A 132 3.00 -11.50 -7.20
C PHE A 132 3.74 -11.55 -8.53
N ALA A 133 3.16 -10.91 -9.54
CA ALA A 133 3.73 -10.73 -10.87
C ALA A 133 4.14 -9.27 -11.06
N ILE A 134 5.22 -9.05 -11.81
CA ILE A 134 5.70 -7.73 -12.22
C ILE A 134 5.43 -7.60 -13.72
N VAL A 135 4.40 -6.83 -14.05
CA VAL A 135 3.93 -6.58 -15.42
C VAL A 135 4.56 -5.29 -15.95
N ASN A 136 5.19 -5.37 -17.10
CA ASN A 136 5.69 -4.22 -17.84
C ASN A 136 4.54 -3.48 -18.52
N LEU A 137 4.33 -2.21 -18.17
CA LEU A 137 3.22 -1.40 -18.67
C LEU A 137 3.34 -1.01 -20.13
N THR A 138 4.56 -1.07 -20.68
CA THR A 138 4.82 -0.73 -22.08
C THR A 138 4.52 -1.91 -22.99
N THR A 139 4.87 -3.13 -22.58
CA THR A 139 4.72 -4.34 -23.40
C THR A 139 3.49 -5.17 -23.04
N GLY A 140 2.98 -5.06 -21.81
CA GLY A 140 1.96 -5.94 -21.25
C GLY A 140 2.50 -7.30 -20.78
N ASN A 141 3.81 -7.55 -20.88
CA ASN A 141 4.41 -8.82 -20.49
C ASN A 141 4.61 -8.92 -18.98
N ILE A 142 4.57 -10.14 -18.45
CA ILE A 142 5.07 -10.44 -17.10
C ILE A 142 6.58 -10.63 -17.22
N ASP A 143 7.36 -9.63 -16.80
CA ASP A 143 8.82 -9.68 -16.85
C ASP A 143 9.40 -10.50 -15.70
N HIS A 144 8.75 -10.46 -14.52
CA HIS A 144 9.19 -11.17 -13.32
C HIS A 144 8.01 -11.65 -12.46
N TRP A 145 8.28 -12.59 -11.55
CA TRP A 145 7.30 -13.07 -10.57
C TRP A 145 8.00 -13.59 -9.30
N VAL A 146 7.24 -13.60 -8.21
CA VAL A 146 7.59 -14.30 -6.97
C VAL A 146 6.43 -15.20 -6.61
N SER A 147 6.71 -16.47 -6.32
CA SER A 147 5.74 -17.44 -5.84
C SER A 147 5.89 -17.64 -4.33
N LEU A 148 4.78 -17.67 -3.62
CA LEU A 148 4.70 -18.05 -2.21
C LEU A 148 4.15 -19.47 -2.12
N GLU A 149 4.90 -20.33 -1.44
CA GLU A 149 4.56 -21.73 -1.21
C GLU A 149 4.32 -21.99 0.29
N GLY A 150 3.68 -23.12 0.59
CA GLY A 150 3.32 -23.49 1.95
C GLY A 150 1.98 -22.92 2.42
N VAL A 151 1.94 -22.45 3.67
CA VAL A 151 0.68 -22.10 4.35
C VAL A 151 0.04 -20.81 3.84
N ILE A 152 0.82 -19.92 3.22
CA ILE A 152 0.32 -18.65 2.67
C ILE A 152 -0.21 -18.89 1.26
N THR A 153 -1.54 -18.88 1.14
CA THR A 153 -2.22 -19.11 -0.14
C THR A 153 -2.96 -17.87 -0.66
N GLU A 154 -2.99 -16.80 0.14
CA GLU A 154 -3.70 -15.57 -0.15
C GLU A 154 -2.84 -14.33 0.10
N LEU A 155 -2.94 -13.37 -0.81
CA LEU A 155 -2.46 -11.99 -0.64
C LEU A 155 -3.66 -11.04 -0.81
N TYR A 156 -3.67 -9.96 -0.03
CA TYR A 156 -4.79 -9.02 -0.01
C TYR A 156 -4.42 -7.66 -0.61
N ASP A 157 -3.21 -7.17 -0.34
CA ASP A 157 -2.73 -5.91 -0.88
C ASP A 157 -1.22 -5.97 -1.15
N LEU A 158 -0.77 -5.05 -2.01
CA LEU A 158 0.63 -4.79 -2.29
C LEU A 158 0.87 -3.29 -2.21
N GLN A 159 2.01 -2.91 -1.64
CA GLN A 159 2.46 -1.54 -1.55
C GLN A 159 3.94 -1.47 -1.94
N VAL A 160 4.31 -0.38 -2.62
CA VAL A 160 5.69 -0.07 -2.94
C VAL A 160 6.16 0.99 -1.95
N ILE A 161 7.24 0.70 -1.24
CA ILE A 161 7.90 1.64 -0.34
C ILE A 161 9.26 1.96 -0.95
N PRO A 162 9.38 3.07 -1.71
CA PRO A 162 10.62 3.43 -2.37
C PRO A 162 11.75 3.60 -1.37
N THR A 163 13.00 3.37 -1.81
CA THR A 163 14.24 3.64 -1.06
C THR A 163 14.49 2.77 0.18
N VAL A 164 13.55 1.91 0.58
CA VAL A 164 13.73 0.96 1.68
C VAL A 164 14.45 -0.30 1.20
N THR A 165 15.55 -0.65 1.86
CA THR A 165 16.36 -1.84 1.54
C THR A 165 16.19 -2.99 2.53
N ARG A 166 15.75 -2.72 3.76
CA ARG A 166 15.55 -3.71 4.83
C ARG A 166 14.20 -3.50 5.49
N ALA A 167 13.14 -3.77 4.75
CA ALA A 167 11.79 -3.71 5.30
C ALA A 167 11.61 -4.75 6.41
N MET A 168 10.98 -4.36 7.51
CA MET A 168 10.58 -5.24 8.59
C MET A 168 9.09 -5.03 8.85
N SER A 169 8.35 -6.11 9.06
CA SER A 169 6.98 -6.08 9.56
C SER A 169 6.92 -6.84 10.88
N VAL A 170 6.28 -6.27 11.89
CA VAL A 170 6.01 -6.96 13.15
C VAL A 170 4.61 -7.57 13.08
N GLY A 171 4.49 -8.84 13.42
CA GLY A 171 3.21 -9.54 13.44
C GLY A 171 2.37 -9.22 14.67
N PHE A 172 1.06 -9.51 14.62
CA PHE A 172 0.13 -9.24 15.72
C PHE A 172 0.15 -10.28 16.86
N ARG A 173 0.92 -11.36 16.71
CA ARG A 173 0.86 -12.51 17.64
C ARG A 173 1.83 -12.41 18.81
N THR A 174 2.75 -11.47 18.75
CA THR A 174 3.90 -11.42 19.66
C THR A 174 4.03 -10.01 20.23
N ASP A 175 4.62 -9.89 21.42
CA ASP A 175 4.69 -8.64 22.18
C ASP A 175 5.58 -7.58 21.53
N GLU A 176 6.38 -7.91 20.51
CA GLU A 176 7.23 -6.93 19.81
C GLU A 176 6.40 -5.78 19.23
N ILE A 177 5.14 -6.03 18.86
CA ILE A 177 4.25 -4.98 18.32
C ILE A 177 3.99 -3.86 19.33
N LEU A 178 4.03 -4.17 20.63
CA LEU A 178 3.81 -3.19 21.70
C LEU A 178 5.08 -2.39 22.04
N LYS A 179 6.25 -2.88 21.62
CA LYS A 179 7.55 -2.38 22.08
C LYS A 179 8.35 -1.68 20.99
N LEU A 180 8.09 -1.97 19.72
CA LEU A 180 8.87 -1.43 18.61
C LEU A 180 8.32 -0.04 18.20
N ILE A 181 9.12 0.98 18.45
CA ILE A 181 8.86 2.36 18.01
C ILE A 181 9.83 2.65 16.86
N THR A 182 9.29 2.95 15.68
CA THR A 182 10.08 3.50 14.57
C THR A 182 10.03 5.01 14.63
N LEU A 183 11.17 5.65 14.86
CA LEU A 183 11.32 7.09 14.76
C LEU A 183 11.75 7.45 13.35
N GLU A 184 11.08 8.43 12.74
CA GLU A 184 11.53 8.99 11.47
C GLU A 184 12.92 9.60 11.68
N ALA A 185 13.84 9.32 10.75
CA ALA A 185 15.15 9.95 10.79
C ALA A 185 14.94 11.46 10.62
N MET A 186 15.30 12.23 11.65
CA MET A 186 15.25 13.70 11.57
C MET A 186 16.03 14.13 10.33
N PRO A 187 15.45 14.98 9.45
CA PRO A 187 16.19 15.49 8.32
C PRO A 187 17.49 16.09 8.86
N THR A 188 18.62 15.61 8.35
CA THR A 188 19.93 16.07 8.79
C THR A 188 19.95 17.57 8.56
N SER A 189 19.86 18.34 9.64
CA SER A 189 19.92 19.79 9.55
C SER A 189 21.23 20.13 8.85
N VAL A 190 21.13 20.96 7.80
CA VAL A 190 22.25 21.61 7.12
C VAL A 190 23.34 21.94 8.12
N ALA A 191 24.58 21.58 7.76
CA ALA A 191 25.79 21.73 8.56
C ALA A 191 25.71 22.92 9.52
N ARG A 192 25.87 22.66 10.83
CA ARG A 192 26.16 23.71 11.80
C ARG A 192 27.37 24.47 11.25
N SER A 193 27.19 25.76 10.95
CA SER A 193 28.32 26.65 10.76
C SER A 193 29.12 26.63 12.06
N ASP A 194 30.40 26.28 11.97
CA ASP A 194 31.34 26.33 13.08
C ASP A 194 31.41 27.77 13.61
N HIS A 195 30.63 28.05 14.66
CA HIS A 195 30.94 29.15 15.55
C HIS A 195 31.90 28.59 16.60
N THR A 196 33.20 28.78 16.36
CA THR A 196 34.24 28.72 17.38
C THR A 196 33.89 29.69 18.50
N LEU A 197 33.43 29.15 19.63
CA LEU A 197 33.36 29.89 20.89
C LEU A 197 34.79 29.97 21.44
N GLU A 198 35.43 31.13 21.32
CA GLU A 198 36.63 31.47 22.07
C GLU A 198 36.29 31.44 23.57
N THR A 199 36.88 30.49 24.31
CA THR A 199 36.75 30.43 25.76
C THR A 199 37.72 31.41 26.39
N SER A 200 37.30 32.65 26.63
CA SER A 200 38.04 33.55 27.54
C SER A 200 37.84 33.09 28.99
N LYS A 201 38.93 32.71 29.65
CA LYS A 201 38.97 32.33 31.07
C LYS A 201 38.54 33.51 31.97
N PRO A 202 37.64 33.33 32.94
CA PRO A 202 37.26 34.41 33.86
C PRO A 202 38.39 34.68 34.87
N PRO A 203 38.56 35.93 35.36
CA PRO A 203 39.60 36.28 36.31
C PRO A 203 39.30 35.75 37.72
N SER A 204 40.35 35.41 38.45
CA SER A 204 40.31 34.92 39.83
C SER A 204 39.89 36.02 40.81
N PRO A 205 39.13 35.71 41.88
CA PRO A 205 38.75 36.71 42.88
C PRO A 205 39.91 37.02 43.84
N GLU A 206 40.15 38.32 44.09
CA GLU A 206 41.03 38.81 45.15
C GLU A 206 40.38 38.67 46.52
N ILE A 207 41.13 38.18 47.50
CA ILE A 207 40.72 38.05 48.90
C ILE A 207 41.29 39.26 49.67
N THR A 208 40.43 40.11 50.22
CA THR A 208 40.83 41.20 51.14
C THR A 208 40.57 40.76 52.59
N PRO A 209 41.53 40.87 53.52
CA PRO A 209 41.31 40.54 54.92
C PRO A 209 40.67 41.73 55.67
N MET A 210 39.62 41.48 56.46
CA MET A 210 39.05 42.45 57.39
C MET A 210 39.58 42.22 58.81
N SER A 211 40.30 43.20 59.34
CA SER A 211 40.59 43.35 60.77
C SER A 211 39.53 44.21 61.46
N SER A 212 39.10 43.74 62.64
CA SER A 212 38.58 44.45 63.83
C SER A 212 37.75 45.74 63.69
N ILE A 213 36.60 45.80 64.38
CA ILE A 213 36.28 46.77 65.48
C ILE A 213 34.82 46.52 65.96
N PHE A 214 34.67 46.13 67.22
CA PHE A 214 33.44 46.24 68.06
C PHE A 214 33.32 47.70 68.57
N PRO A 215 32.13 48.28 68.92
CA PRO A 215 31.46 47.91 70.18
C PRO A 215 29.92 48.12 70.32
N ASN A 216 29.37 47.36 71.27
CA ASN A 216 28.28 47.60 72.25
C ASN A 216 27.10 48.55 71.96
N SER A 217 25.87 48.07 72.21
CA SER A 217 25.09 48.37 73.45
C SER A 217 23.72 47.65 73.50
N LEU A 218 23.35 47.17 74.70
CA LEU A 218 22.00 46.73 75.16
C LEU A 218 20.95 47.87 74.99
N SER A 219 19.62 47.74 75.00
CA SER A 219 18.59 47.04 75.84
C SER A 219 17.23 47.34 75.12
N ILE A 220 16.09 46.63 75.19
CA ILE A 220 15.28 45.99 76.25
C ILE A 220 14.55 44.81 75.59
#